data_AF-W0JBG5-F1
#
_entry.id   AF-W0JBG5-F1
#
_cell.length_a   1.000
_cell.length_b   1.000
_cell.length_c   1.000
_cell.angle_alpha   90.00
_cell.angle_beta   90.00
_cell.angle_gamma   90.00
#
_symmetry.space_group_name_H-M   'P 1'
#
loop_
_entity.id
_entity.type
_entity.pdbx_description
1 polymer ?
#
loop_
_entity_poly.entity_id
_entity_poly.type
_entity_poly.pdbx_seq_one_letter_code
_entity_poly.pdbx_strand_id
1 'polypeptide(L)'
;MAEDEDNQQGQGEGLKYLGFVQDAATYAVTTFSNVYLFAKDKSGPLQPGVDIIEGPVKNVAVPLYNRFSYIPNGALKFVDSTVVASVTIIDRSLPPIVKDASIQVVSAIRAASEAARSLASSLPGQTKILAKVFYGEN
;
A
#
# COMPACT_ATOMS: atom_id res chain seq x y z
N MET A 1 -4.44 -13.23 -44.59
CA MET A 1 -4.52 -11.76 -44.53
C MET A 1 -5.45 -11.48 -43.36
N ALA A 2 -5.03 -11.48 -42.09
CA ALA A 2 -3.90 -10.78 -41.45
C ALA A 2 -3.95 -9.29 -41.77
N GLU A 3 -4.60 -8.51 -40.92
CA GLU A 3 -4.02 -7.45 -40.05
C GLU A 3 -5.14 -6.57 -39.46
N ASP A 4 -4.79 -5.84 -38.39
CA ASP A 4 -5.53 -4.86 -37.55
C ASP A 4 -5.42 -5.30 -36.07
N GLU A 5 -4.23 -5.27 -35.47
CA GLU A 5 -3.50 -4.09 -34.95
C GLU A 5 -4.29 -3.21 -33.96
N ASP A 6 -3.74 -3.21 -32.74
CA ASP A 6 -3.60 -2.07 -31.84
C ASP A 6 -4.87 -1.34 -31.38
N ASN A 7 -5.35 -1.72 -30.18
CA ASN A 7 -6.06 -0.76 -29.33
C ASN A 7 -5.21 -0.49 -28.10
N GLN A 8 -4.32 0.49 -28.27
CA GLN A 8 -3.69 1.30 -27.25
C GLN A 8 -4.64 1.52 -26.07
N GLN A 9 -4.42 0.75 -24.99
CA GLN A 9 -4.99 1.10 -23.70
C GLN A 9 -4.27 2.36 -23.22
N GLY A 10 -4.85 3.51 -23.55
CA GLY A 10 -4.66 4.74 -22.82
C GLY A 10 -4.95 4.49 -21.34
N GLN A 11 -3.91 4.27 -20.55
CA GLN A 11 -3.99 4.37 -19.10
C GLN A 11 -3.31 5.68 -18.72
N GLY A 12 -4.15 6.61 -18.27
CA GLY A 12 -3.82 8.00 -18.01
C GLY A 12 -2.59 8.17 -17.14
N GLU A 13 -1.77 9.14 -17.52
CA GLU A 13 -1.00 10.17 -16.78
C GLU A 13 -0.44 9.93 -15.35
N GLY A 14 -0.86 8.90 -14.60
CA GLY A 14 -0.42 8.56 -13.25
C GLY A 14 0.39 7.25 -13.13
N LEU A 15 0.94 7.02 -11.93
CA LEU A 15 1.71 5.81 -11.57
C LEU A 15 0.78 4.59 -11.47
N LYS A 16 1.06 3.51 -12.20
CA LYS A 16 0.19 2.32 -12.31
C LYS A 16 0.35 1.34 -11.14
N TYR A 17 1.52 1.26 -10.53
CA TYR A 17 1.84 0.36 -9.41
C TYR A 17 2.42 1.11 -8.20
N LEU A 18 3.17 2.18 -8.40
CA LEU A 18 3.83 2.94 -7.34
C LEU A 18 3.02 4.14 -6.83
N GLY A 19 1.73 4.26 -7.17
CA GLY A 19 0.85 5.32 -6.64
C GLY A 19 0.82 5.37 -5.11
N PHE A 20 0.75 4.20 -4.45
CA PHE A 20 0.76 4.12 -2.98
C PHE A 20 2.06 4.65 -2.35
N VAL A 21 3.18 4.65 -3.09
CA VAL A 21 4.46 5.18 -2.60
C VAL A 21 4.39 6.70 -2.50
N GLN A 22 3.70 7.35 -3.44
CA GLN A 22 3.46 8.79 -3.40
C GLN A 22 2.57 9.17 -2.22
N ASP A 23 1.51 8.40 -1.97
CA ASP A 23 0.62 8.59 -0.82
C ASP A 23 1.35 8.34 0.51
N ALA A 24 2.14 7.26 0.60
CA ALA A 24 2.93 6.93 1.78
C ALA A 24 4.01 7.98 2.06
N ALA A 25 4.68 8.49 1.03
CA ALA A 25 5.66 9.57 1.17
C ALA A 25 5.00 10.86 1.69
N THR A 26 3.83 11.23 1.15
CA THR A 26 3.07 12.40 1.60
C THR A 26 2.64 12.25 3.06
N TYR A 27 2.13 11.07 3.42
CA TYR A 27 1.73 10.75 4.79
C TYR A 27 2.93 10.80 5.75
N ALA A 28 4.07 10.23 5.36
CA ALA A 28 5.29 10.26 6.15
C ALA A 28 5.78 11.70 6.36
N VAL A 29 5.89 12.51 5.30
CA VAL A 29 6.31 13.91 5.40
C VAL A 29 5.40 14.68 6.34
N THR A 30 4.08 14.52 6.21
CA THR A 30 3.10 15.20 7.07
C THR A 30 3.25 14.77 8.53
N THR A 31 3.35 13.46 8.78
CA THR A 31 3.48 12.89 10.12
C THR A 31 4.76 13.36 10.80
N PHE A 32 5.91 13.22 10.12
CA PHE A 32 7.19 13.64 10.68
C PHE A 32 7.28 15.15 10.86
N SER A 33 6.67 15.95 9.97
CA SER A 33 6.59 17.40 10.13
C SER A 33 5.80 17.78 11.38
N ASN A 34 4.67 17.12 11.64
CA ASN A 34 3.88 17.34 12.84
C ASN A 34 4.64 16.95 14.12
N VAL A 35 5.32 15.80 14.10
CA VAL A 35 6.17 15.34 15.22
C VAL A 35 7.31 16.33 15.48
N TYR A 36 7.98 16.78 14.42
CA TYR A 36 9.05 17.78 14.53
C TYR A 36 8.53 19.10 15.10
N LEU A 37 7.42 19.62 14.58
CA LEU A 37 6.84 20.87 15.05
C LEU A 37 6.42 20.78 16.51
N PHE A 38 5.81 19.66 16.92
CA PHE A 38 5.47 19.40 18.31
C PHE A 38 6.72 19.35 19.21
N ALA A 39 7.75 18.61 18.81
CA ALA A 39 9.00 18.52 19.56
C ALA A 39 9.70 19.89 19.67
N LYS A 40 9.69 20.66 18.59
CA LYS A 40 10.24 22.02 18.54
C LYS A 40 9.50 22.97 19.48
N ASP A 41 8.17 23.00 19.43
CA ASP A 41 7.34 23.83 20.33
C ASP A 41 7.53 23.45 21.81
N LYS A 42 7.75 22.17 22.09
CA LYS A 42 7.99 21.66 23.45
C LYS A 42 9.47 21.66 23.88
N SER A 43 10.39 22.17 23.06
CA SER A 43 11.83 22.10 23.33
C SER A 43 12.35 23.13 24.35
N GLY A 44 11.52 24.08 24.77
CA GLY A 44 11.84 25.03 25.84
C GLY A 44 13.11 25.84 25.52
N PRO A 45 14.12 25.87 26.42
CA PRO A 45 15.36 26.63 26.20
C PRO A 45 16.15 26.28 24.93
N LEU A 46 15.88 25.13 24.30
CA LEU A 46 16.57 24.67 23.10
C LEU A 46 15.90 25.16 21.80
N GLN A 47 14.67 25.67 21.87
CA GLN A 47 13.93 26.18 20.71
C GLN A 47 14.71 27.23 19.90
N PRO A 48 15.36 28.25 20.53
CA PRO A 48 16.11 29.25 19.78
C PRO A 48 17.29 28.66 19.01
N GLY A 49 17.93 27.61 19.56
CA GLY A 49 19.03 26.92 18.89
C GLY A 49 18.57 26.17 17.63
N VAL A 50 17.38 25.58 17.67
CA VAL A 50 16.76 24.92 16.50
C VAL A 50 16.38 25.95 15.43
N ASP A 51 15.82 27.10 15.82
CA ASP A 51 15.46 28.17 14.88
C ASP A 51 16.67 28.75 14.15
N ILE A 52 17.80 28.94 14.85
CA ILE A 52 19.04 29.48 14.29
C ILE A 52 19.58 28.59 13.17
N ILE A 53 19.47 27.27 13.29
CA ILE A 53 19.97 26.34 12.27
C ILE A 53 18.93 26.05 11.18
N GLU A 54 17.64 26.07 11.51
CA GLU A 54 16.57 25.79 10.54
C GLU A 54 16.49 26.89 9.47
N GLY A 55 16.57 28.16 9.87
CA GLY A 55 16.43 29.30 8.94
C GLY A 55 17.42 29.24 7.76
N PRO A 56 18.74 29.15 8.01
CA PRO A 56 19.75 29.04 6.96
C PRO A 56 19.58 27.77 6.11
N VAL A 57 19.31 26.62 6.75
CA VAL A 57 19.12 25.34 6.04
C VAL A 57 17.91 25.41 5.12
N LYS A 58 16.80 26.00 5.58
CA LYS A 58 15.59 26.20 4.77
C LYS A 58 15.87 27.12 3.58
N ASN A 59 16.64 28.18 3.77
CA ASN A 59 17.00 29.11 2.69
C ASN A 59 17.82 28.45 1.57
N VAL A 60 18.64 27.43 1.88
CA VAL A 60 19.39 26.68 0.86
C VAL A 60 18.61 25.49 0.31
N ALA A 61 17.83 24.80 1.16
CA ALA A 61 17.11 23.59 0.79
C ALA A 61 15.85 23.88 -0.03
N VAL A 62 15.11 24.95 0.26
CA VAL A 62 13.88 25.30 -0.46
C VAL A 62 14.14 25.57 -1.95
N PRO A 63 15.14 26.37 -2.34
CA PRO A 63 15.49 26.53 -3.75
C PRO A 63 15.91 25.22 -4.43
N LEU A 64 16.65 24.34 -3.72
CA LEU A 64 17.07 23.04 -4.25
C LEU A 64 15.88 22.12 -4.48
N TYR A 65 14.96 22.03 -3.53
CA TYR A 65 13.73 21.26 -3.68
C TYR A 65 12.90 21.79 -4.85
N ASN A 66 12.68 23.10 -4.95
CA ASN A 66 11.92 23.69 -6.06
C ASN A 66 12.58 23.44 -7.42
N ARG A 67 13.92 23.40 -7.47
CA ARG A 67 14.67 23.13 -8.70
C ARG A 67 14.62 21.66 -9.12
N PHE A 68 14.47 20.73 -8.18
CA PHE A 68 14.57 19.30 -8.44
C PHE A 68 13.31 18.51 -8.07
N SER A 69 12.21 19.18 -7.73
CA SER A 69 10.94 18.56 -7.30
C SER A 69 10.33 17.63 -8.34
N TYR A 70 10.68 17.81 -9.62
CA TYR A 70 10.27 16.93 -10.72
C TYR A 70 11.08 15.62 -10.79
N ILE A 71 12.30 15.58 -10.25
CA ILE A 71 13.18 14.41 -10.32
C ILE A 71 12.60 13.21 -9.57
N PRO A 72 12.14 13.34 -8.31
CA PRO A 72 11.51 12.22 -7.59
C PRO A 72 10.33 11.62 -8.36
N ASN A 73 9.47 12.47 -8.92
CA ASN A 73 8.31 12.02 -9.70
C ASN A 73 8.72 11.32 -11.01
N GLY A 74 9.73 11.86 -11.70
CA GLY A 74 10.28 11.25 -12.92
C GLY A 74 10.96 9.90 -12.66
N ALA A 75 11.74 9.80 -11.59
CA ALA A 75 12.36 8.55 -11.16
C ALA A 75 11.32 7.50 -10.77
N LEU A 76 10.29 7.91 -10.02
CA LEU A 76 9.21 7.01 -9.62
C LEU A 76 8.41 6.52 -10.83
N LYS A 77 8.16 7.39 -11.81
CA LYS A 77 7.51 7.03 -13.08
C LYS A 77 8.36 6.08 -13.93
N PHE A 78 9.68 6.25 -13.94
CA PHE A 78 10.59 5.35 -14.64
C PHE A 78 10.58 3.94 -14.02
N VAL A 79 10.66 3.86 -12.69
CA VAL A 79 10.58 2.59 -11.98
C VAL A 79 9.22 1.94 -12.18
N ASP A 80 8.13 2.72 -12.09
CA ASP A 80 6.77 2.26 -12.34
C ASP A 80 6.61 1.68 -13.75
N SER A 81 7.09 2.37 -14.78
CA SER A 81 7.09 1.86 -16.15
C SER A 81 7.93 0.59 -16.32
N THR A 82 9.03 0.46 -15.57
CA THR A 82 9.87 -0.74 -15.58
C THR A 82 9.16 -1.93 -14.92
N VAL A 83 8.45 -1.68 -13.82
CA VAL A 83 7.59 -2.68 -13.16
C VAL A 83 6.47 -3.12 -14.11
N VAL A 84 5.81 -2.18 -14.80
CA VAL A 84 4.80 -2.50 -15.83
C VAL A 84 5.39 -3.44 -16.88
N ALA A 85 6.54 -3.08 -17.49
CA ALA A 85 7.18 -3.89 -18.51
C ALA A 85 7.54 -5.30 -17.98
N SER A 86 8.04 -5.39 -16.75
CA SER A 86 8.39 -6.66 -16.11
C SER A 86 7.17 -7.55 -15.88
N VAL A 87 6.08 -6.97 -15.38
CA VAL A 87 4.80 -7.68 -15.18
C VAL A 87 4.25 -8.19 -16.52
N THR A 88 4.32 -7.40 -17.58
CA THR A 88 3.86 -7.83 -18.91
C THR A 88 4.70 -8.97 -19.49
N ILE A 89 6.02 -8.93 -19.30
CA ILE A 89 6.91 -10.03 -19.73
C ILE A 89 6.58 -11.31 -18.96
N ILE A 90 6.45 -11.21 -17.63
CA ILE A 90 6.08 -12.35 -16.79
C ILE A 90 4.72 -12.90 -17.24
N ASP A 91 3.70 -12.05 -17.40
CA ASP A 91 2.36 -12.47 -17.81
C ASP A 91 2.34 -13.22 -19.15
N ARG A 92 3.20 -12.82 -20.09
CA ARG A 92 3.38 -13.46 -21.40
C ARG A 92 4.20 -14.75 -21.34
N SER A 93 5.16 -14.84 -20.42
CA SER A 93 6.03 -16.00 -20.25
C SER A 93 5.43 -17.09 -19.36
N LEU A 94 4.32 -16.83 -18.66
CA LEU A 94 3.66 -17.82 -17.81
C LEU A 94 2.70 -18.70 -18.64
N PRO A 95 2.87 -20.04 -18.64
CA PRO A 95 1.93 -20.96 -19.29
C PRO A 95 0.50 -20.82 -18.72
N PRO A 96 -0.55 -21.05 -19.50
CA PRO A 96 -1.95 -20.97 -19.03
C PRO A 96 -2.23 -21.77 -17.75
N ILE A 97 -1.54 -22.90 -17.58
CA ILE A 97 -1.65 -23.81 -16.43
C ILE A 97 -1.38 -23.11 -15.09
N VAL A 98 -0.42 -22.18 -15.00
CA VAL A 98 -0.15 -21.49 -13.73
C VAL A 98 -1.19 -20.42 -13.41
N LYS A 99 -1.85 -19.85 -14.41
CA LYS A 99 -2.99 -18.93 -14.23
C LYS A 99 -4.21 -19.71 -13.70
N ASP A 100 -4.50 -20.87 -14.27
CA ASP A 100 -5.62 -21.70 -13.85
C ASP A 100 -5.43 -22.29 -12.44
N ALA A 101 -4.20 -22.69 -12.09
CA ALA A 101 -3.88 -23.16 -10.74
C ALA A 101 -4.12 -22.08 -9.68
N SER A 102 -3.78 -20.82 -9.98
CA SER A 102 -4.03 -19.69 -9.07
C SER A 102 -5.54 -19.46 -8.85
N ILE A 103 -6.33 -19.50 -9.91
CA ILE A 103 -7.79 -19.34 -9.84
C ILE A 103 -8.42 -20.46 -8.99
N GLN A 104 -7.93 -21.69 -9.15
CA GLN A 104 -8.39 -22.84 -8.36
C GLN A 104 -8.06 -22.73 -6.87
N VAL A 105 -6.88 -22.23 -6.51
CA VAL A 105 -6.51 -22.03 -5.10
C VAL A 105 -7.38 -20.93 -4.47
N VAL A 106 -7.58 -19.81 -5.18
CA VAL A 106 -8.41 -18.71 -4.69
C VAL A 106 -9.88 -19.13 -4.54
N SER A 107 -10.41 -19.93 -5.47
CA SER A 107 -11.78 -20.46 -5.37
C SER A 107 -11.92 -21.46 -4.22
N ALA A 108 -10.93 -22.33 -4.02
CA ALA A 108 -10.91 -23.27 -2.90
C ALA A 108 -10.86 -22.54 -1.54
N ILE A 109 -10.05 -21.50 -1.38
CA ILE A 109 -10.00 -20.68 -0.16
C ILE A 109 -11.34 -19.98 0.08
N ARG A 110 -11.95 -19.42 -0.97
CA ARG A 110 -13.26 -18.76 -0.86
C ARG A 110 -14.36 -19.73 -0.45
N ALA A 111 -14.42 -20.90 -1.09
CA ALA A 111 -15.35 -21.96 -0.74
C ALA A 111 -15.16 -22.45 0.70
N ALA A 112 -13.91 -22.62 1.15
CA ALA A 112 -13.60 -22.99 2.53
C ALA A 112 -14.02 -21.90 3.53
N SER A 113 -13.82 -20.62 3.19
CA SER A 113 -14.24 -19.49 4.03
C SER A 113 -15.77 -19.36 4.12
N GLU A 114 -16.48 -19.58 3.01
CA GLU A 114 -17.94 -19.62 2.95
C GLU A 114 -18.50 -20.81 3.74
N ALA A 115 -17.89 -21.99 3.62
CA ALA A 115 -18.25 -23.16 4.41
C ALA A 115 -18.01 -22.92 5.91
N ALA A 116 -16.89 -22.30 6.29
CA ALA A 116 -16.60 -21.94 7.68
C ALA A 116 -17.61 -20.90 8.23
N ARG A 117 -17.98 -19.90 7.42
CA ARG A 117 -19.01 -18.92 7.80
C ARG A 117 -20.39 -19.55 7.92
N SER A 118 -20.74 -20.48 7.04
CA SER A 118 -22.02 -21.21 7.07
C SER A 118 -22.12 -22.13 8.30
N LEU A 119 -21.03 -22.80 8.67
CA LEU A 119 -20.95 -23.58 9.90
C LEU A 119 -21.03 -22.68 11.15
N ALA A 120 -20.36 -21.53 11.13
CA ALA A 120 -20.41 -20.57 12.23
C ALA A 120 -21.80 -19.94 12.40
N SER A 121 -22.54 -19.70 11.31
CA SER A 121 -23.91 -19.17 11.36
C SER A 121 -24.98 -20.24 11.64
N SER A 122 -24.69 -21.51 11.34
CA SER A 122 -25.57 -22.66 11.59
C SER A 122 -25.43 -23.27 12.99
N LEU A 123 -24.60 -22.71 13.88
CA LEU A 123 -24.61 -23.03 15.31
C LEU A 123 -25.50 -22.03 16.06
N PRO A 124 -26.82 -22.31 16.22
CA PRO A 124 -27.61 -21.65 17.25
C PRO A 124 -27.06 -22.08 18.61
N GLY A 125 -26.89 -21.11 19.51
CA GLY A 125 -26.25 -21.28 20.81
C GLY A 125 -26.79 -22.46 21.64
N GLN A 126 -26.14 -23.62 21.51
CA GLN A 126 -26.33 -24.80 22.36
C GLN A 126 -25.13 -25.03 23.28
N THR A 127 -24.44 -23.95 23.68
CA THR A 127 -23.33 -24.02 24.63
C THR A 127 -23.77 -24.03 26.10
N LYS A 128 -25.07 -23.88 26.41
CA LYS A 128 -25.55 -24.00 27.80
C LYS A 128 -25.67 -25.44 28.30
N ILE A 129 -26.00 -26.41 27.44
CA ILE A 129 -26.21 -27.80 27.89
C ILE A 129 -24.87 -28.52 28.10
N LEU A 130 -23.86 -28.25 27.26
CA LEU A 130 -22.52 -28.82 27.43
C LEU A 130 -21.76 -28.18 28.60
N ALA A 131 -21.89 -26.86 28.83
CA ALA A 131 -21.28 -26.21 30.00
C ALA A 131 -21.81 -26.78 31.33
N LYS A 132 -23.09 -27.19 31.39
CA LYS A 132 -23.71 -27.79 32.58
C LYS A 132 -23.24 -29.23 32.85
N VAL A 133 -22.77 -29.96 31.83
CA VAL A 133 -22.23 -31.32 31.99
C VAL A 133 -20.74 -31.29 32.37
N PHE A 134 -19.98 -30.29 31.91
CA PHE A 134 -18.54 -30.19 32.20
C PHE A 134 -18.20 -29.38 33.46
N TYR A 135 -19.01 -28.40 33.84
CA TYR A 135 -18.84 -27.62 35.06
C TYR A 135 -20.08 -27.80 35.92
N GLY A 136 -20.09 -28.85 36.74
CA GLY A 136 -21.13 -29.03 37.76
C GLY A 136 -21.16 -27.84 38.71
N GLU A 137 -22.30 -27.15 38.76
CA GLU A 137 -22.59 -26.17 39.80
C GLU A 137 -23.14 -26.89 41.03
N ASN A 138 -22.56 -26.55 42.18
CA ASN A 138 -23.12 -26.75 43.52
C ASN A 138 -23.72 -25.41 43.99
#